data_AF-A0A839RVQ2-F1
#
_entry.id   AF-A0A839RVQ2-F1
#
_cell.length_a   1.000
_cell.length_b   1.000
_cell.length_c   1.000
_cell.angle_alpha   90.00
_cell.angle_beta   90.00
_cell.angle_gamma   90.00
#
_symmetry.space_group_name_H-M   'P 1'
#
loop_
_entity.id
_entity.type
_entity.pdbx_description
1 polymer ?
#
loop_
_entity_poly.entity_id
_entity_poly.type
_entity_poly.pdbx_seq_one_letter_code
_entity_poly.pdbx_strand_id
1 'polypeptide(L)'
;MIALAIAFLVLALIIALIPPAAQLPQRAELPAWVHAGSALLALGAAALAGAVATEPAPAVQVAVLVIAVAVAAVGGSPVVLGAFSLAHREAARERRSHHLPPQRENRDSGNSAGEDAEPSTATEDEFDTPGPLRGGFTIGILERVAVAVSILTAWPQGIAIVMAVKGLARYPELRNPDASEQFIIGTATSVLWAAAASGTAYLIVT
;
A
#
# COMPACT_ATOMS: atom_id res chain seq x y z
N MET A 1 -10.26 -18.40 -21.90
CA MET A 1 -9.22 -17.55 -21.30
C MET A 1 -9.75 -16.15 -20.97
N ILE A 2 -10.41 -15.45 -21.91
CA ILE A 2 -10.96 -14.11 -21.63
C ILE A 2 -11.94 -14.06 -20.44
N ALA A 3 -12.89 -15.00 -20.35
CA ALA A 3 -13.84 -15.07 -19.24
C ALA A 3 -13.15 -15.31 -17.88
N LEU A 4 -12.07 -16.10 -17.87
CA LEU A 4 -11.26 -16.37 -16.69
C LEU A 4 -10.51 -15.09 -16.24
N ALA A 5 -9.94 -14.36 -17.19
CA ALA A 5 -9.26 -13.09 -16.92
C ALA A 5 -10.22 -12.06 -16.31
N ILE A 6 -11.43 -11.94 -16.87
CA ILE A 6 -12.49 -11.07 -16.35
C ILE A 6 -12.92 -11.51 -14.94
N ALA A 7 -13.08 -12.82 -14.70
CA ALA A 7 -13.45 -13.32 -13.38
C ALA A 7 -12.41 -12.95 -12.30
N PHE A 8 -11.12 -13.07 -12.61
CA PHE A 8 -10.05 -12.66 -11.70
C PHE A 8 -9.97 -11.14 -11.53
N LEU A 9 -10.24 -10.36 -12.58
CA LEU A 9 -10.27 -8.90 -12.49
C LEU A 9 -11.46 -8.42 -11.62
N VAL A 10 -12.63 -9.03 -11.78
CA VAL A 10 -13.80 -8.77 -10.91
C VAL A 10 -13.51 -9.21 -9.48
N LEU A 11 -12.83 -10.34 -9.27
CA LEU A 11 -12.40 -10.76 -7.94
C LEU A 11 -11.46 -9.73 -7.31
N ALA A 12 -10.50 -9.18 -8.05
CA ALA A 12 -9.64 -8.10 -7.57
C ALA A 12 -10.45 -6.86 -7.17
N LEU A 13 -11.50 -6.50 -7.93
CA LEU A 13 -12.40 -5.40 -7.59
C LEU A 13 -13.19 -5.68 -6.31
N ILE A 14 -13.71 -6.90 -6.14
CA ILE A 14 -14.42 -7.30 -4.93
C ILE A 14 -13.50 -7.20 -3.72
N ILE A 15 -12.27 -7.73 -3.81
CA ILE A 15 -11.27 -7.64 -2.73
C ILE A 15 -10.95 -6.18 -2.41
N ALA A 16 -10.80 -5.32 -3.44
CA ALA A 16 -10.52 -3.90 -3.28
C ALA A 16 -11.66 -3.12 -2.60
N LEU A 17 -12.92 -3.51 -2.84
CA LEU A 17 -14.10 -2.87 -2.28
C LEU A 17 -14.37 -3.27 -0.82
N ILE A 18 -13.81 -4.38 -0.34
CA ILE A 18 -13.93 -4.78 1.06
C ILE A 18 -13.17 -3.73 1.90
N PRO A 19 -13.86 -2.93 2.73
CA PRO A 19 -13.18 -1.95 3.56
C PRO A 19 -12.23 -2.70 4.51
N PRO A 20 -10.98 -2.27 4.66
CA PRO A 20 -10.10 -2.87 5.67
C PRO A 20 -10.72 -2.78 7.09
N ALA A 21 -11.58 -1.79 7.33
CA ALA A 21 -12.35 -1.60 8.56
C ALA A 21 -13.65 -2.42 8.67
N ALA A 22 -14.10 -3.12 7.61
CA ALA A 22 -15.26 -4.01 7.67
C ALA A 22 -14.91 -5.40 8.26
N GLN A 23 -13.66 -5.57 8.70
CA GLN A 23 -13.28 -6.68 9.56
C GLN A 23 -13.90 -6.44 10.94
N LEU A 24 -15.06 -7.07 11.13
CA LEU A 24 -15.88 -7.02 12.34
C LEU A 24 -15.02 -7.16 13.62
N PRO A 25 -15.32 -6.40 14.69
CA PRO A 25 -14.50 -6.25 15.91
C PRO A 25 -14.22 -7.53 16.75
N GLN A 26 -14.48 -8.73 16.24
CA GLN A 26 -14.44 -9.98 17.02
C GLN A 26 -13.79 -11.19 16.35
N ARG A 27 -13.22 -11.09 15.13
CA ARG A 27 -12.45 -12.19 14.54
C ARG A 27 -11.15 -11.70 13.96
N ALA A 28 -10.05 -12.22 14.51
CA ALA A 28 -8.65 -12.13 14.05
C ALA A 28 -8.43 -11.14 12.90
N GLU A 29 -7.98 -9.93 13.22
CA GLU A 29 -7.68 -8.91 12.20
C GLU A 29 -6.67 -9.49 11.21
N LEU A 30 -7.14 -9.79 10.00
CA LEU A 30 -6.27 -10.17 8.91
C LEU A 30 -5.44 -8.94 8.58
N PRO A 31 -4.11 -9.02 8.73
CA PRO A 31 -3.27 -7.86 8.60
C PRO A 31 -3.34 -7.29 7.18
N ALA A 32 -3.28 -5.96 7.04
CA ALA A 32 -3.54 -5.24 5.78
C ALA A 32 -2.72 -5.74 4.58
N TRP A 33 -1.52 -6.28 4.82
CA TRP A 33 -0.68 -6.89 3.79
C TRP A 33 -1.30 -8.14 3.13
N VAL A 34 -2.18 -8.88 3.83
CA VAL A 34 -2.90 -10.05 3.27
C VAL A 34 -3.95 -9.59 2.25
N HIS A 35 -4.66 -8.50 2.55
CA HIS A 35 -5.61 -7.90 1.61
C HIS A 35 -4.88 -7.38 0.36
N ALA A 36 -3.78 -6.66 0.55
CA ALA A 36 -2.95 -6.19 -0.57
C ALA A 36 -2.40 -7.36 -1.41
N GLY A 37 -1.88 -8.39 -0.75
CA GLY A 37 -1.32 -9.57 -1.42
C GLY A 37 -2.36 -10.35 -2.22
N SER A 38 -3.55 -10.58 -1.67
CA SER A 38 -4.63 -11.29 -2.38
C SER A 38 -5.15 -10.52 -3.59
N ALA A 39 -5.27 -9.19 -3.50
CA ALA A 39 -5.67 -8.35 -4.63
C ALA A 39 -4.61 -8.33 -5.74
N LEU A 40 -3.32 -8.26 -5.39
CA LEU A 40 -2.21 -8.37 -6.34
C LEU A 40 -2.16 -9.76 -7.01
N LEU A 41 -2.39 -10.83 -6.26
CA LEU A 41 -2.46 -12.19 -6.81
C LEU A 41 -3.61 -12.32 -7.81
N ALA A 42 -4.78 -11.77 -7.50
CA ALA A 42 -5.92 -11.74 -8.42
C ALA A 42 -5.61 -10.95 -9.71
N LEU A 43 -4.96 -9.79 -9.60
CA LEU A 43 -4.50 -9.02 -10.77
C LEU A 43 -3.46 -9.78 -11.61
N GLY A 44 -2.53 -10.48 -10.97
CA GLY A 44 -1.54 -11.33 -11.65
C GLY A 44 -2.18 -12.49 -12.39
N ALA A 45 -3.14 -13.18 -11.77
CA ALA A 45 -3.91 -14.24 -12.41
C ALA A 45 -4.74 -13.71 -13.59
N ALA A 46 -5.37 -12.54 -13.44
CA ALA A 46 -6.08 -11.87 -14.53
C ALA A 46 -5.15 -11.52 -15.70
N ALA A 47 -3.96 -10.98 -15.42
CA ALA A 47 -2.96 -10.61 -16.42
C ALA A 47 -2.44 -11.85 -17.19
N LEU A 48 -2.10 -12.92 -16.47
CA LEU A 48 -1.65 -14.18 -17.10
C LEU A 48 -2.74 -14.81 -17.96
N ALA A 49 -3.99 -14.80 -17.50
CA ALA A 49 -5.13 -15.31 -18.28
C ALA A 49 -5.46 -14.43 -19.49
N GLY A 50 -5.26 -13.10 -19.37
CA GLY A 50 -5.44 -12.12 -20.44
C GLY A 50 -4.40 -12.27 -21.54
N ALA A 51 -3.12 -12.41 -21.18
CA ALA A 51 -2.00 -12.48 -22.12
C ALA A 51 -2.05 -13.68 -23.09
N VAL A 52 -2.90 -14.68 -22.83
CA VAL A 52 -3.14 -15.85 -23.70
C VAL A 52 -4.58 -15.92 -24.20
N ALA A 53 -5.38 -14.87 -23.97
CA ALA A 53 -6.73 -14.78 -24.45
C ALA A 53 -6.77 -14.30 -25.91
N THR A 54 -7.79 -14.72 -26.64
CA THR A 54 -8.12 -14.15 -27.94
C THR A 54 -8.69 -12.74 -27.77
N GLU A 55 -8.48 -11.87 -28.75
CA GLU A 55 -8.99 -10.50 -28.72
C GLU A 55 -10.49 -10.44 -28.36
N PRO A 56 -10.85 -9.69 -27.30
CA PRO A 56 -12.24 -9.55 -26.88
C PRO A 56 -13.04 -8.66 -27.83
N ALA A 57 -14.34 -8.91 -27.90
CA ALA A 57 -15.28 -8.02 -28.59
C ALA A 57 -15.22 -6.58 -28.00
N PRO A 58 -15.49 -5.53 -28.78
CA PRO A 58 -15.34 -4.13 -28.34
C PRO A 58 -16.10 -3.79 -27.05
N ALA A 59 -17.31 -4.33 -26.86
CA ALA A 59 -18.08 -4.11 -25.63
C ALA A 59 -17.39 -4.69 -24.39
N VAL A 60 -16.70 -5.82 -24.55
CA VAL A 60 -15.94 -6.48 -23.48
C VAL A 60 -14.67 -5.68 -23.16
N GLN A 61 -14.00 -5.12 -24.17
CA GLN A 61 -12.85 -4.23 -23.96
C GLN A 61 -13.22 -3.04 -23.07
N VAL A 62 -14.31 -2.35 -23.39
CA VAL A 62 -14.79 -1.22 -22.59
C VAL A 62 -15.09 -1.63 -21.15
N ALA A 63 -15.76 -2.77 -20.94
CA ALA A 63 -16.03 -3.27 -19.60
C ALA A 63 -14.75 -3.56 -18.81
N VAL A 64 -13.75 -4.20 -19.43
CA VAL A 64 -12.44 -4.47 -18.80
C VAL A 64 -11.74 -3.18 -18.40
N LEU A 65 -11.72 -2.17 -19.26
CA LEU A 65 -11.10 -0.87 -18.97
C LEU A 65 -11.79 -0.17 -17.80
N VAL A 66 -13.14 -0.15 -17.78
CA VAL A 66 -13.91 0.46 -16.69
C VAL A 66 -13.65 -0.25 -15.35
N ILE A 67 -13.66 -1.59 -15.36
CA ILE A 67 -13.39 -2.38 -14.14
C ILE A 67 -11.96 -2.13 -13.66
N ALA A 68 -10.97 -2.11 -14.54
CA ALA A 68 -9.58 -1.87 -14.17
C ALA A 68 -9.36 -0.47 -13.57
N VAL A 69 -10.00 0.56 -14.12
CA VAL A 69 -9.98 1.91 -13.53
C VAL A 69 -10.64 1.92 -12.14
N ALA A 70 -11.73 1.18 -11.95
CA ALA A 70 -12.36 1.04 -10.63
C ALA A 70 -11.43 0.31 -9.63
N VAL A 71 -10.74 -0.76 -10.05
CA VAL A 71 -9.74 -1.47 -9.22
C VAL A 71 -8.59 -0.53 -8.84
N ALA A 72 -8.07 0.24 -9.81
CA ALA A 72 -7.04 1.25 -9.58
C ALA A 72 -7.51 2.29 -8.55
N ALA A 73 -8.73 2.82 -8.71
CA ALA A 73 -9.27 3.85 -7.83
C ALA A 73 -9.41 3.39 -6.37
N VAL A 74 -9.97 2.19 -6.14
CA VAL A 74 -10.40 1.74 -4.80
C VAL A 74 -9.31 0.93 -4.08
N GLY A 75 -8.58 0.06 -4.79
CA GLY A 75 -7.67 -0.90 -4.16
C GLY A 75 -6.37 -0.32 -3.61
N GLY A 76 -6.01 0.93 -3.96
CA GLY A 76 -4.73 1.51 -3.56
C GLY A 76 -4.61 1.81 -2.06
N SER A 77 -5.71 2.09 -1.37
CA SER A 77 -5.69 2.46 0.05
C SER A 77 -5.20 1.34 0.99
N PRO A 78 -5.74 0.09 0.94
CA PRO A 78 -5.21 -1.01 1.75
C PRO A 78 -3.76 -1.37 1.39
N VAL A 79 -3.37 -1.20 0.13
CA VAL A 79 -2.00 -1.47 -0.33
C VAL A 79 -1.01 -0.47 0.25
N VAL A 80 -1.36 0.83 0.25
CA VAL A 80 -0.55 1.89 0.88
C VAL A 80 -0.43 1.68 2.39
N LEU A 81 -1.52 1.33 3.07
CA LEU A 81 -1.48 0.99 4.50
C LEU A 81 -0.63 -0.25 4.78
N GLY A 82 -0.71 -1.26 3.91
CA GLY A 82 0.16 -2.44 3.94
C GLY A 82 1.63 -2.05 3.83
N ALA A 83 2.00 -1.22 2.85
CA ALA A 83 3.37 -0.75 2.65
C ALA A 83 3.91 0.00 3.87
N PHE A 84 3.11 0.91 4.46
CA PHE A 84 3.50 1.56 5.71
C PHE A 84 3.70 0.55 6.84
N SER A 85 2.82 -0.45 6.99
CA SER A 85 2.98 -1.48 8.02
C SER A 85 4.28 -2.29 7.86
N LEU A 86 4.77 -2.48 6.64
CA LEU A 86 6.06 -3.13 6.38
C LEU A 86 7.22 -2.19 6.76
N ALA A 87 7.18 -0.93 6.31
CA ALA A 87 8.22 0.06 6.62
C ALA A 87 8.42 0.23 8.14
N HIS A 88 7.33 0.32 8.90
CA HIS A 88 7.40 0.43 10.37
C HIS A 88 7.98 -0.84 11.02
N ARG A 89 7.72 -2.04 10.45
CA ARG A 89 8.29 -3.30 10.95
C ARG A 89 9.80 -3.37 10.73
N GLU A 90 10.28 -2.87 9.60
CA GLU A 90 11.70 -2.82 9.27
C GLU A 90 12.43 -1.88 10.24
N ALA A 91 11.91 -0.66 10.44
CA ALA A 91 12.44 0.28 11.42
C ALA A 91 12.49 -0.31 12.85
N ALA A 92 11.45 -1.05 13.26
CA ALA A 92 11.41 -1.73 14.56
C ALA A 92 12.37 -2.92 14.68
N ARG A 93 12.72 -3.58 13.57
CA ARG A 93 13.75 -4.64 13.54
C ARG A 93 15.14 -4.06 13.66
N GLU A 94 15.42 -2.98 12.93
CA GLU A 94 16.72 -2.30 12.92
C GLU A 94 17.08 -1.72 14.31
N ARG A 95 16.12 -1.10 14.99
CA ARG A 95 16.30 -0.63 16.38
C ARG A 95 16.64 -1.76 17.34
N ARG A 96 15.99 -2.93 17.20
CA ARG A 96 16.28 -4.12 18.02
C ARG A 96 17.68 -4.68 17.77
N SER A 97 18.15 -4.68 16.52
CA SER A 97 19.51 -5.12 16.22
C SER A 97 20.58 -4.16 16.76
N HIS A 98 20.31 -2.86 16.82
CA HIS A 98 21.22 -1.87 17.39
C HIS A 98 21.21 -1.82 18.93
N HIS A 99 20.16 -2.31 19.58
CA HIS A 99 20.05 -2.38 21.05
C HIS A 99 20.45 -3.75 21.64
N LEU A 100 21.25 -4.58 20.95
CA LEU A 100 21.93 -5.67 21.64
C LEU A 100 22.93 -5.05 22.64
N PRO A 101 22.78 -5.26 23.97
CA PRO A 101 23.80 -4.82 24.92
C PRO A 101 25.11 -5.56 24.61
N PRO A 102 26.28 -4.90 24.75
CA PRO A 102 27.55 -5.62 24.63
C PRO A 102 27.52 -6.81 25.59
N GLN A 103 27.81 -8.00 25.04
CA GLN A 103 27.97 -9.20 25.83
C GLN A 103 28.96 -8.92 26.96
N ARG A 104 28.50 -9.21 28.18
CA ARG A 104 29.19 -9.10 29.46
C ARG A 104 30.68 -9.44 29.32
N GLU A 105 31.52 -8.42 29.40
CA GLU A 105 32.92 -8.60 29.75
C GLU A 105 33.02 -8.76 31.28
N ASN A 106 33.68 -9.82 31.71
CA ASN A 106 33.72 -10.38 33.06
C ASN A 106 34.02 -9.37 34.19
N ARG A 107 33.30 -9.46 35.31
CA ARG A 107 33.91 -9.23 36.64
C ARG A 107 33.22 -10.04 37.73
N ASP A 108 33.90 -11.11 38.11
CA ASP A 108 33.79 -11.75 39.42
C ASP A 108 34.21 -10.72 40.49
N SER A 109 33.36 -10.48 41.51
CA SER A 109 33.68 -10.01 42.87
C SER A 109 32.45 -9.40 43.58
N GLY A 110 32.01 -10.05 44.67
CA GLY A 110 31.67 -9.33 45.91
C GLY A 110 30.22 -8.90 46.17
N ASN A 111 29.47 -9.77 46.86
CA ASN A 111 28.56 -9.51 47.99
C ASN A 111 27.92 -8.11 48.18
N SER A 112 26.57 -8.03 48.17
CA SER A 112 25.70 -7.73 49.34
C SER A 112 24.36 -7.07 48.93
N ALA A 113 23.28 -7.64 49.47
CA ALA A 113 22.00 -7.07 49.88
C ALA A 113 21.50 -5.73 49.30
N GLY A 114 20.36 -5.82 48.58
CA GLY A 114 19.10 -5.14 48.92
C GLY A 114 18.98 -3.63 48.76
N GLU A 115 18.30 -3.18 47.70
CA GLU A 115 17.48 -1.97 47.74
C GLU A 115 16.41 -2.03 46.62
N ASP A 116 15.14 -2.04 47.04
CA ASP A 116 13.93 -1.47 46.43
C ASP A 116 13.66 -1.71 44.92
N ALA A 117 12.89 -2.77 44.66
CA ALA A 117 12.16 -2.93 43.41
C ALA A 117 10.90 -2.03 43.42
N GLU A 118 11.03 -0.81 42.91
CA GLU A 118 9.86 -0.02 42.49
C GLU A 118 9.36 -0.51 41.12
N PRO A 119 8.05 -0.81 40.97
CA PRO A 119 7.46 -1.00 39.66
C PRO A 119 7.22 0.38 39.04
N SER A 120 8.13 0.83 38.18
CA SER A 120 7.92 2.03 37.35
C SER A 120 6.78 1.78 36.36
N THR A 121 5.58 2.18 36.76
CA THR A 121 4.42 2.43 35.93
C THR A 121 4.50 3.82 35.32
N ALA A 122 4.16 3.92 34.03
CA ALA A 122 4.01 5.12 33.20
C ALA A 122 5.35 5.76 32.78
N THR A 123 5.58 6.06 31.50
CA THR A 123 4.65 6.63 30.53
C THR A 123 4.86 6.03 29.15
N GLU A 124 3.78 5.58 28.54
CA GLU A 124 3.37 5.97 27.18
C GLU A 124 4.49 6.60 26.33
N ASP A 125 5.35 5.76 25.72
CA ASP A 125 5.90 6.09 24.40
C ASP A 125 4.74 5.96 23.40
N GLU A 126 3.74 6.82 23.56
CA GLU A 126 2.83 7.17 22.49
C GLU A 126 3.71 7.89 21.48
N PHE A 127 4.30 7.10 20.58
CA PHE A 127 5.06 7.59 19.45
C PHE A 127 4.21 8.66 18.77
N ASP A 128 4.57 9.92 18.99
CA ASP A 128 4.12 11.10 18.25
C ASP A 128 4.64 10.96 16.82
N THR A 129 4.18 9.92 16.12
CA THR A 129 4.35 9.74 14.70
C THR A 129 3.34 10.71 14.12
N PRO A 130 3.77 11.80 13.46
CA PRO A 130 2.83 12.74 12.87
C PRO A 130 1.85 11.94 12.01
N GLY A 131 0.58 11.92 12.44
CA GLY A 131 -0.44 11.10 11.81
C GLY A 131 -0.50 11.42 10.31
N PRO A 132 -0.86 10.44 9.45
CA PRO A 132 -0.87 10.63 8.01
C PRO A 132 -1.59 11.94 7.62
N LEU A 133 -1.01 12.69 6.68
CA LEU A 133 -1.56 13.96 6.20
C LEU A 133 -3.08 13.85 5.99
N ARG A 134 -3.86 14.58 6.81
CA ARG A 134 -5.33 14.52 6.77
C ARG A 134 -5.82 14.89 5.36
N GLY A 135 -6.73 14.06 4.80
CA GLY A 135 -7.35 14.30 3.48
C GLY A 135 -6.77 13.55 2.26
N GLY A 136 -5.86 12.58 2.46
CA GLY A 136 -5.20 11.85 1.36
C GLY A 136 -6.11 10.95 0.49
N PHE A 137 -7.28 10.52 0.99
CA PHE A 137 -8.11 9.51 0.32
C PHE A 137 -8.69 9.98 -1.02
N THR A 138 -9.40 11.12 -1.03
CA THR A 138 -10.04 11.65 -2.25
C THR A 138 -8.99 12.06 -3.29
N ILE A 139 -7.90 12.70 -2.85
CA ILE A 139 -6.76 13.05 -3.73
C ILE A 139 -6.15 11.78 -4.32
N GLY A 140 -5.99 10.73 -3.52
CA GLY A 140 -5.47 9.44 -3.98
C GLY A 140 -6.35 8.76 -5.02
N ILE A 141 -7.68 8.85 -4.89
CA ILE A 141 -8.59 8.33 -5.94
C ILE A 141 -8.38 9.08 -7.25
N LEU A 142 -8.39 10.42 -7.22
CA LEU A 142 -8.24 11.24 -8.42
C LEU A 142 -6.90 10.99 -9.12
N GLU A 143 -5.83 10.90 -8.34
CA GLU A 143 -4.50 10.55 -8.84
C GLU A 143 -4.49 9.18 -9.52
N ARG A 144 -5.02 8.14 -8.86
CA ARG A 144 -5.02 6.77 -9.42
C ARG A 144 -5.85 6.67 -10.68
N VAL A 145 -6.98 7.37 -10.76
CA VAL A 145 -7.78 7.47 -12.00
C VAL A 145 -6.97 8.18 -13.09
N ALA A 146 -6.32 9.31 -12.79
CA ALA A 146 -5.54 10.04 -13.78
C ALA A 146 -4.32 9.25 -14.29
N VAL A 147 -3.63 8.52 -13.41
CA VAL A 147 -2.55 7.59 -13.76
C VAL A 147 -3.09 6.46 -14.63
N ALA A 148 -4.21 5.83 -14.23
CA ALA A 148 -4.81 4.75 -15.01
C ALA A 148 -5.21 5.20 -16.40
N VAL A 149 -5.89 6.35 -16.52
CA VAL A 149 -6.25 6.95 -17.82
C VAL A 149 -4.99 7.20 -18.65
N SER A 150 -3.96 7.81 -18.07
CA SER A 150 -2.70 8.09 -18.78
C SER A 150 -2.05 6.83 -19.36
N ILE A 151 -2.09 5.71 -18.62
CA ILE A 151 -1.57 4.42 -19.09
C ILE A 151 -2.46 3.86 -20.20
N LEU A 152 -3.77 3.80 -19.97
CA LEU A 152 -4.73 3.17 -20.88
C LEU A 152 -4.91 3.95 -22.19
N THR A 153 -4.67 5.26 -22.19
CA THR A 153 -4.66 6.10 -23.41
C THR A 153 -3.29 6.23 -24.04
N ALA A 154 -2.29 5.46 -23.59
CA ALA A 154 -0.90 5.52 -24.06
C ALA A 154 -0.28 6.93 -24.02
N TRP A 155 -0.61 7.72 -22.98
CA TRP A 155 -0.10 9.08 -22.77
C TRP A 155 0.71 9.18 -21.47
N PRO A 156 1.95 8.65 -21.44
CA PRO A 156 2.76 8.57 -20.21
C PRO A 156 3.11 9.94 -19.60
N GLN A 157 3.09 11.01 -20.40
CA GLN A 157 3.31 12.39 -19.94
C GLN A 157 2.25 12.82 -18.91
N GLY A 158 1.03 12.29 -18.98
CA GLY A 158 -0.02 12.55 -18.00
C GLY A 158 0.37 12.14 -16.58
N ILE A 159 1.12 11.03 -16.43
CA ILE A 159 1.64 10.57 -15.13
C ILE A 159 2.61 11.61 -14.56
N ALA A 160 3.54 12.12 -15.37
CA ALA A 160 4.51 13.13 -14.95
C ALA A 160 3.81 14.42 -14.47
N ILE A 161 2.76 14.85 -15.19
CA ILE A 161 1.96 16.02 -14.81
C ILE A 161 1.26 15.79 -13.47
N VAL A 162 0.58 14.66 -13.29
CA VAL A 162 -0.12 14.32 -12.03
C VAL A 162 0.85 14.31 -10.85
N MET A 163 2.01 13.70 -11.02
CA MET A 163 3.07 13.63 -9.99
C MET A 163 3.61 15.01 -9.65
N ALA A 164 3.85 15.86 -10.65
CA ALA A 164 4.31 17.23 -10.45
C ALA A 164 3.28 18.08 -9.68
N VAL A 165 2.01 18.02 -10.08
CA VAL A 165 0.91 18.75 -9.41
C VAL A 165 0.76 18.31 -7.96
N LYS A 166 0.77 16.99 -7.70
CA LYS A 166 0.68 16.43 -6.35
C LYS A 166 1.86 16.85 -5.47
N GLY A 167 3.08 16.81 -6.00
CA GLY A 167 4.28 17.23 -5.29
C GLY A 167 4.27 18.72 -4.95
N LEU A 168 3.87 19.58 -5.89
CA LEU A 168 3.78 21.03 -5.66
C LEU A 168 2.74 21.39 -4.59
N ALA A 169 1.58 20.73 -4.62
CA ALA A 169 0.50 20.95 -3.66
C ALA A 169 0.86 20.58 -2.21
N ARG A 170 1.91 19.78 -2.00
CA ARG A 170 2.38 19.33 -0.68
C ARG A 170 3.74 19.89 -0.29
N TYR A 171 4.34 20.75 -1.13
CA TYR A 171 5.69 21.27 -0.91
C TYR A 171 5.90 21.91 0.49
N PRO A 172 4.95 22.69 1.05
CA PRO A 172 5.10 23.24 2.40
C PRO A 172 5.20 22.17 3.49
N GLU A 173 4.43 21.08 3.38
CA GLU A 173 4.39 19.99 4.36
C GLU A 173 5.60 19.06 4.28
N LEU A 174 6.22 18.92 3.09
CA LEU A 174 7.39 18.06 2.85
C LEU A 174 8.68 18.57 3.50
N ARG A 175 8.65 19.73 4.17
CA ARG A 175 9.78 20.23 4.96
C ARG A 175 10.02 19.41 6.23
N ASN A 176 9.01 18.67 6.70
CA ASN A 176 9.19 17.68 7.76
C ASN A 176 9.71 16.36 7.15
N PRO A 177 10.89 15.86 7.56
CA PRO A 177 11.46 14.61 7.05
C PRO A 177 10.50 13.41 7.13
N ASP A 178 9.78 13.27 8.24
CA ASP A 178 8.86 12.15 8.45
C ASP A 178 7.65 12.22 7.50
N ALA A 179 7.15 13.43 7.24
CA ALA A 179 6.05 13.64 6.29
C ALA A 179 6.49 13.40 4.84
N SER A 180 7.76 13.73 4.53
CA SER A 180 8.35 13.52 3.20
C SER A 180 8.49 12.03 2.87
N GLU A 181 9.00 11.24 3.80
CA GLU A 181 9.13 9.80 3.63
C GLU A 181 7.77 9.13 3.44
N GLN A 182 6.78 9.48 4.28
CA GLN A 182 5.42 8.97 4.15
C GLN A 182 4.79 9.34 2.81
N PHE A 183 5.02 10.58 2.33
CA PHE A 183 4.52 11.03 1.04
C PHE A 183 5.13 10.24 -0.12
N ILE A 184 6.45 10.02 -0.10
CA ILE A 184 7.15 9.26 -1.15
C ILE A 184 6.67 7.81 -1.19
N ILE A 185 6.69 7.12 -0.04
CA ILE A 185 6.27 5.71 0.06
C ILE A 185 4.81 5.55 -0.37
N GLY A 186 3.93 6.41 0.15
CA GLY A 186 2.50 6.37 -0.15
C GLY A 186 2.20 6.63 -1.63
N THR A 187 2.85 7.63 -2.21
CA THR A 187 2.66 7.97 -3.63
C THR A 187 3.22 6.88 -4.55
N ALA A 188 4.46 6.43 -4.32
CA ALA A 188 5.08 5.38 -5.13
C ALA A 188 4.24 4.10 -5.12
N THR A 189 3.77 3.69 -3.94
CA THR A 189 2.92 2.50 -3.77
C THR A 189 1.57 2.66 -4.47
N SER A 190 0.94 3.83 -4.36
CA SER A 190 -0.34 4.14 -5.01
C SER A 190 -0.24 4.13 -6.54
N VAL A 191 0.84 4.68 -7.10
CA VAL A 191 1.11 4.69 -8.54
C VAL A 191 1.41 3.29 -9.06
N LEU A 192 2.22 2.49 -8.34
CA LEU A 192 2.50 1.10 -8.70
C LEU A 192 1.22 0.25 -8.72
N TRP A 193 0.31 0.47 -7.76
CA TRP A 193 -0.99 -0.19 -7.77
C TRP A 193 -1.82 0.19 -8.99
N ALA A 194 -1.94 1.48 -9.30
CA ALA A 194 -2.69 1.94 -10.48
C ALA A 194 -2.07 1.40 -11.78
N ALA A 195 -0.74 1.33 -11.85
CA ALA A 195 -0.02 0.75 -12.98
C ALA A 195 -0.26 -0.75 -13.12
N ALA A 196 -0.27 -1.50 -12.01
CA ALA A 196 -0.59 -2.93 -12.03
C ALA A 196 -2.01 -3.18 -12.55
N ALA A 197 -3.01 -2.47 -12.02
CA ALA A 197 -4.41 -2.60 -12.47
C ALA A 197 -4.58 -2.24 -13.95
N SER A 198 -3.95 -1.15 -14.40
CA SER A 198 -4.05 -0.68 -15.79
C SER A 198 -3.28 -1.58 -16.76
N GLY A 199 -2.10 -2.07 -16.35
CA GLY A 199 -1.31 -3.02 -17.12
C GLY A 199 -2.00 -4.37 -17.28
N THR A 200 -2.69 -4.85 -16.23
CA THR A 200 -3.58 -6.02 -16.34
C THR A 200 -4.67 -5.79 -17.39
N ALA A 201 -5.31 -4.62 -17.40
CA ALA A 201 -6.33 -4.29 -18.40
C ALA A 201 -5.75 -4.31 -19.81
N TYR A 202 -4.59 -3.68 -20.02
CA TYR A 202 -3.88 -3.67 -21.29
C TYR A 202 -3.66 -5.10 -21.80
N LEU A 203 -3.11 -5.98 -20.97
CA LEU A 203 -2.87 -7.40 -21.32
C LEU A 203 -4.14 -8.22 -21.58
N ILE A 204 -5.33 -7.76 -21.17
CA ILE A 204 -6.60 -8.45 -21.42
C ILE A 204 -7.22 -7.98 -22.75
N VAL A 205 -6.99 -6.73 -23.15
CA VAL A 205 -7.62 -6.12 -24.33
C VAL A 205 -6.75 -6.16 -25.58
N THR A 206 -5.45 -6.44 -25.44
CA THR A 206 -4.49 -6.66 -26.54
C THR A 206 -4.19 -8.14 -26.71
#